data_AF-A0A644VI48-F1
#
_entry.id   AF-A0A644VI48-F1
#
_cell.length_a   1.000
_cell.length_b   1.000
_cell.length_c   1.000
_cell.angle_alpha   90.00
_cell.angle_beta   90.00
_cell.angle_gamma   90.00
#
_symmetry.space_group_name_H-M   'P 1'
#
loop_
_entity.id
_entity.type
_entity.pdbx_description
1 polymer ?
#
loop_
_entity_poly.entity_id
_entity_poly.type
_entity_poly.pdbx_seq_one_letter_code
_entity_poly.pdbx_strand_id
1 'polypeptide(L)'
;MSPLLIDRDVRLKLNETEPPSYQLADCFGDFFPPEIEERIRGLNQDFPLIGLKPQTAAGQISYGQWLLYTTVCLTGQICNGGVEGFFANCPGLIRDAAVLLEEWAKPELAQAYKTAAEPFLDVIQSHAAAGPTATGKELDEFWVGFEAAFDRFDEDAANKIEVALYDAGRDDDTENWFFALEVRVLDFVLENRGHFQQSV
;
A
#
# COMPACT_ATOMS: atom_id res chain seq x y z
N MET A 1 7.86 13.69 15.45
CA MET A 1 9.02 13.45 14.56
C MET A 1 8.63 13.89 13.16
N SER A 2 9.54 14.41 12.34
CA SER A 2 9.29 14.81 10.95
C SER A 2 9.56 13.66 9.97
N PRO A 3 9.01 13.69 8.74
CA PRO A 3 9.33 12.69 7.71
C PRO A 3 10.84 12.69 7.41
N LEU A 4 11.41 11.51 7.15
CA LEU A 4 12.73 11.44 6.54
C LEU A 4 12.57 11.70 5.05
N LEU A 5 13.34 12.64 4.51
CA LEU A 5 13.28 13.02 3.11
C LEU A 5 14.70 12.91 2.53
N ILE A 6 14.78 12.44 1.29
CA ILE A 6 16.06 12.33 0.58
C ILE A 6 16.59 13.71 0.21
N ASP A 7 17.87 13.76 -0.16
CA ASP A 7 18.47 14.95 -0.75
C ASP A 7 17.70 15.37 -2.02
N ARG A 8 17.53 16.68 -2.19
CA ARG A 8 16.91 17.28 -3.37
C ARG A 8 17.58 16.85 -4.66
N ASP A 9 18.89 16.63 -4.64
CA ASP A 9 19.66 16.36 -5.84
C ASP A 9 19.62 14.89 -6.30
N VAL A 10 18.84 14.04 -5.61
CA VAL A 10 18.62 12.67 -6.08
C VAL A 10 17.91 12.70 -7.43
N ARG A 11 18.61 12.17 -8.44
CA ARG A 11 18.11 12.01 -9.80
C ARG A 11 17.34 10.70 -9.91
N LEU A 12 16.09 10.80 -10.37
CA LEU A 12 15.29 9.62 -10.69
C LEU A 12 15.92 8.83 -11.82
N LYS A 13 15.94 7.49 -11.68
CA LYS A 13 16.35 6.54 -12.72
C LYS A 13 15.25 6.21 -13.72
N LEU A 14 14.14 6.92 -13.62
CA LEU A 14 12.93 6.71 -14.38
C LEU A 14 13.19 6.59 -15.90
N ASN A 15 12.77 5.46 -16.46
CA ASN A 15 12.67 5.26 -17.89
C ASN A 15 11.23 5.52 -18.35
N GLU A 16 10.98 6.70 -18.93
CA GLU A 16 9.63 7.15 -19.36
C GLU A 16 8.98 6.23 -20.41
N THR A 17 9.75 5.34 -21.04
CA THR A 17 9.22 4.38 -22.03
C THR A 17 8.72 3.07 -21.41
N GLU A 18 9.01 2.82 -20.13
CA GLU A 18 8.53 1.63 -19.43
C GLU A 18 7.08 1.80 -18.95
N PRO A 19 6.35 0.71 -18.69
CA PRO A 19 5.01 0.80 -18.11
C PRO A 19 5.02 1.52 -16.74
N PRO A 20 3.90 2.15 -16.34
CA PRO A 20 3.79 2.89 -15.08
C PRO A 20 4.22 2.10 -13.84
N SER A 21 3.97 0.78 -13.80
CA SER A 21 4.41 -0.09 -12.71
C SER A 21 5.92 -0.12 -12.52
N TYR A 22 6.68 -0.16 -13.62
CA TYR A 22 8.14 -0.15 -13.58
C TYR A 22 8.67 1.21 -13.17
N GLN A 23 8.06 2.28 -13.67
CA GLN A 23 8.42 3.65 -13.28
C GLN A 23 8.14 3.91 -11.78
N LEU A 24 7.04 3.39 -11.24
CA LEU A 24 6.75 3.46 -9.80
C LEU A 24 7.76 2.65 -8.97
N ALA A 25 8.20 1.49 -9.46
CA ALA A 25 9.26 0.71 -8.81
C ALA A 25 10.59 1.47 -8.79
N ASP A 26 10.96 2.14 -9.89
CA ASP A 26 12.14 3.02 -9.94
C ASP A 26 12.01 4.19 -8.96
N CYS A 27 10.87 4.87 -8.95
CA CYS A 27 10.58 5.94 -7.99
C CYS A 27 10.68 5.44 -6.54
N PHE A 28 10.16 4.25 -6.25
CA PHE A 28 10.29 3.65 -4.93
C PHE A 28 11.77 3.42 -4.56
N GLY A 29 12.56 2.82 -5.46
CA GLY A 29 13.98 2.59 -5.23
C GLY A 29 14.80 3.87 -5.03
N ASP A 30 14.39 4.98 -5.62
CA ASP A 30 15.07 6.27 -5.45
C ASP A 30 14.58 7.06 -4.23
N PHE A 31 13.27 7.04 -3.92
CA PHE A 31 12.68 7.79 -2.82
C PHE A 31 12.69 7.06 -1.47
N PHE A 32 12.94 5.74 -1.47
CA PHE A 32 13.00 4.91 -0.27
C PHE A 32 14.36 4.21 -0.17
N PRO A 33 15.47 4.96 0.02
CA PRO A 33 16.72 4.34 0.43
C PRO A 33 16.52 3.59 1.77
N PRO A 34 17.43 2.66 2.12
CA PRO A 34 17.22 1.70 3.22
C PRO A 34 16.71 2.34 4.53
N GLU A 35 17.24 3.49 4.93
CA GLU A 35 16.82 4.18 6.16
C GLU A 35 15.34 4.62 6.15
N ILE A 36 14.86 5.15 5.01
CA ILE A 36 13.48 5.60 4.85
C ILE A 36 12.56 4.39 4.76
N GLU A 37 12.93 3.38 3.98
CA GLU A 37 12.17 2.14 3.85
C GLU A 37 12.04 1.42 5.20
N GLU A 38 13.16 1.26 5.93
CA GLU A 38 13.19 0.65 7.27
C GLU A 38 12.29 1.39 8.25
N ARG A 39 12.32 2.73 8.23
CA ARG A 39 11.44 3.53 9.08
C ARG A 39 9.97 3.30 8.76
N ILE A 40 9.58 3.34 7.49
CA ILE A 40 8.18 3.22 7.10
C ILE A 40 7.67 1.79 7.34
N ARG A 41 8.52 0.79 7.07
CA ARG A 41 8.25 -0.61 7.45
C ARG A 41 8.10 -0.78 8.96
N GLY A 42 8.95 -0.15 9.76
CA GLY A 42 8.82 -0.15 11.22
C GLY A 42 7.48 0.42 11.67
N LEU A 43 7.08 1.57 11.14
CA LEU A 43 5.76 2.16 11.42
C LEU A 43 4.61 1.24 11.04
N ASN A 44 4.71 0.55 9.90
CA ASN A 44 3.69 -0.41 9.46
C ASN A 44 3.58 -1.60 10.44
N GLN A 45 4.70 -2.04 11.01
CA GLN A 45 4.74 -3.13 11.99
C GLN A 45 4.31 -2.69 13.39
N ASP A 46 4.59 -1.44 13.77
CA ASP A 46 4.22 -0.85 15.06
C ASP A 46 2.73 -0.50 15.12
N PHE A 47 2.11 -0.21 13.96
CA PHE A 47 0.74 0.27 13.87
C PHE A 47 -0.18 -0.60 12.99
N PRO A 48 -0.24 -1.93 13.20
CA PRO A 48 -0.97 -2.83 12.30
C PRO A 48 -2.50 -2.62 12.31
N LEU A 49 -3.05 -1.97 13.35
CA LEU A 49 -4.48 -1.74 13.51
C LEU A 49 -4.96 -0.38 12.97
N ILE A 50 -4.16 0.67 13.15
CA ILE A 50 -4.48 2.04 12.74
C ILE A 50 -3.95 2.37 11.35
N GLY A 51 -2.88 1.71 10.90
CA GLY A 51 -2.25 1.92 9.61
C GLY A 51 -1.31 3.13 9.57
N LEU A 52 -0.72 3.34 8.38
CA LEU A 52 0.23 4.40 8.06
C LEU A 52 -0.45 5.73 7.72
N LYS A 53 -1.66 5.75 7.15
CA LYS A 53 -2.33 7.01 6.75
C LYS A 53 -2.45 8.00 7.91
N PRO A 54 -2.81 7.61 9.14
CA PRO A 54 -2.83 8.53 10.28
C PRO A 54 -1.43 9.08 10.66
N GLN A 55 -0.36 8.37 10.31
CA GLN A 55 1.02 8.83 10.53
C GLN A 55 1.40 10.01 9.62
N THR A 56 0.66 10.23 8.52
CA THR A 56 0.78 11.45 7.71
C THR A 56 0.32 12.68 8.50
N ALA A 57 -0.81 12.58 9.21
CA ALA A 57 -1.33 13.66 10.05
C ALA A 57 -0.45 13.89 11.30
N ALA A 58 0.17 12.83 11.81
CA ALA A 58 1.17 12.92 12.89
C ALA A 58 2.52 13.47 12.43
N GLY A 59 2.69 13.72 11.12
CA GLY A 59 3.93 14.23 10.53
C GLY A 59 5.09 13.24 10.53
N GLN A 60 4.86 11.95 10.76
CA GLN A 60 5.93 10.96 10.81
C GLN A 60 6.38 10.52 9.43
N ILE A 61 5.48 10.57 8.45
CA ILE A 61 5.71 10.32 7.02
C ILE A 61 4.95 11.38 6.23
N SER A 62 5.37 11.65 4.99
CA SER A 62 4.59 12.51 4.10
C SER A 62 3.40 11.74 3.49
N TYR A 63 2.42 12.47 2.94
CA TYR A 63 1.34 11.84 2.18
C TYR A 63 1.86 11.08 0.95
N GLY A 64 2.92 11.59 0.30
CA GLY A 64 3.49 10.94 -0.89
C GLY A 64 4.21 9.64 -0.52
N GLN A 65 4.89 9.62 0.62
CA GLN A 65 5.50 8.41 1.16
C GLN A 65 4.45 7.34 1.45
N TRP A 66 3.34 7.71 2.09
CA TRP A 66 2.22 6.79 2.30
C TRP A 66 1.67 6.25 0.98
N LEU A 67 1.40 7.12 0.01
CA LEU A 67 0.78 6.73 -1.26
C LEU A 67 1.69 5.79 -2.05
N LEU A 68 2.96 6.16 -2.26
CA LEU A 68 3.90 5.37 -3.05
C LEU A 68 4.25 4.04 -2.37
N TYR A 69 4.51 4.05 -1.06
CA TYR A 69 4.83 2.84 -0.30
C TYR A 69 3.67 1.85 -0.33
N THR A 70 2.45 2.31 -0.01
CA THR A 70 1.25 1.45 0.00
C THR A 70 0.97 0.89 -1.40
N THR A 71 1.11 1.70 -2.46
CA THR A 71 0.89 1.25 -3.85
C THR A 71 1.86 0.14 -4.24
N VAL A 72 3.17 0.35 -4.06
CA VAL A 72 4.21 -0.60 -4.48
C VAL A 72 4.18 -1.87 -3.63
N CYS A 73 3.91 -1.77 -2.33
CA CYS A 73 3.74 -2.96 -1.50
C CYS A 73 2.49 -3.76 -1.90
N LEU A 74 1.36 -3.09 -2.19
CA LEU A 74 0.14 -3.76 -2.63
C LEU A 74 0.38 -4.52 -3.95
N THR A 75 0.79 -3.82 -5.01
CA THR A 75 0.95 -4.43 -6.34
C THR A 75 2.08 -5.46 -6.34
N GLY A 76 3.21 -5.15 -5.71
CA GLY A 76 4.37 -6.05 -5.65
C GLY A 76 4.09 -7.34 -4.89
N GLN A 77 3.35 -7.30 -3.78
CA GLN A 77 3.01 -8.51 -3.04
C GLN A 77 1.96 -9.36 -3.76
N ILE A 78 0.96 -8.75 -4.39
CA ILE A 78 0.00 -9.50 -5.20
C ILE A 78 0.70 -10.19 -6.37
N CYS A 79 1.64 -9.52 -7.05
CA CYS A 79 2.46 -10.15 -8.10
C CYS A 79 3.29 -11.35 -7.61
N ASN A 80 3.70 -11.36 -6.33
CA ASN A 80 4.59 -12.41 -5.79
C ASN A 80 3.86 -13.57 -5.12
N GLY A 81 2.66 -13.34 -4.58
CA GLY A 81 1.94 -14.33 -3.78
C GLY A 81 0.41 -14.23 -3.85
N GLY A 82 -0.13 -13.47 -4.81
CA GLY A 82 -1.55 -13.21 -4.91
C GLY A 82 -2.07 -12.28 -3.81
N VAL A 83 -3.38 -12.06 -3.81
CA VAL A 83 -4.07 -11.24 -2.81
C VAL A 83 -3.90 -11.85 -1.42
N GLU A 84 -3.95 -13.18 -1.32
CA GLU A 84 -3.67 -13.90 -0.08
C GLU A 84 -2.25 -13.62 0.44
N GLY A 85 -1.24 -13.64 -0.44
CA GLY A 85 0.14 -13.33 -0.10
C GLY A 85 0.31 -11.89 0.41
N PHE A 86 -0.39 -10.92 -0.18
CA PHE A 86 -0.41 -9.55 0.36
C PHE A 86 -1.00 -9.50 1.78
N PHE A 87 -2.13 -10.18 2.02
CA PHE A 87 -2.74 -10.20 3.35
C PHE A 87 -1.87 -10.89 4.41
N ALA A 88 -1.18 -11.97 4.03
CA ALA A 88 -0.28 -12.70 4.93
C ALA A 88 0.99 -11.90 5.26
N ASN A 89 1.58 -11.23 4.27
CA ASN A 89 2.88 -10.57 4.43
C ASN A 89 2.79 -9.11 4.89
N CYS A 90 1.66 -8.45 4.62
CA CYS A 90 1.48 -7.01 4.87
C CYS A 90 0.19 -6.69 5.66
N PRO A 91 -0.07 -7.34 6.81
CA PRO A 91 -1.30 -7.16 7.58
C PRO A 91 -1.56 -5.69 7.96
N GLY A 92 -0.51 -4.94 8.32
CA GLY A 92 -0.62 -3.52 8.67
C GLY A 92 -1.00 -2.60 7.51
N LEU A 93 -0.84 -3.05 6.26
CA LEU A 93 -1.22 -2.28 5.07
C LEU A 93 -2.63 -2.61 4.57
N ILE A 94 -3.32 -3.62 5.11
CA ILE A 94 -4.64 -4.02 4.57
C ILE A 94 -5.63 -2.86 4.64
N ARG A 95 -5.63 -2.14 5.77
CA ARG A 95 -6.46 -0.95 5.96
C ARG A 95 -6.01 0.21 5.08
N ASP A 96 -4.70 0.44 4.97
CA ASP A 96 -4.16 1.50 4.13
C ASP A 96 -4.46 1.29 2.65
N ALA A 97 -4.37 0.05 2.16
CA ALA A 97 -4.73 -0.32 0.80
C ALA A 97 -6.23 -0.11 0.54
N ALA A 98 -7.11 -0.40 1.50
CA ALA A 98 -8.54 -0.09 1.36
C ALA A 98 -8.77 1.42 1.14
N VAL A 99 -8.13 2.26 1.96
CA VAL A 99 -8.22 3.72 1.87
C VAL A 99 -7.60 4.24 0.57
N LEU A 100 -6.44 3.70 0.19
CA LEU A 100 -5.76 4.06 -1.05
C LEU A 100 -6.63 3.76 -2.27
N LEU A 101 -7.20 2.55 -2.35
CA LEU A 101 -8.01 2.16 -3.49
C LEU A 101 -9.32 2.96 -3.56
N GLU A 102 -9.93 3.29 -2.41
CA GLU A 102 -11.11 4.17 -2.37
C GLU A 102 -10.80 5.60 -2.88
N GLU A 103 -9.62 6.14 -2.56
CA GLU A 103 -9.19 7.48 -3.00
C GLU A 103 -8.66 7.51 -4.47
N TRP A 104 -7.97 6.45 -4.90
CA TRP A 104 -7.10 6.49 -6.09
C TRP A 104 -7.44 5.47 -7.19
N ALA A 105 -8.14 4.38 -6.87
CA ALA A 105 -8.43 3.36 -7.87
C ALA A 105 -9.75 3.61 -8.59
N LYS A 106 -10.04 2.77 -9.59
CA LYS A 106 -11.39 2.64 -10.12
C LYS A 106 -12.33 2.03 -9.05
N PRO A 107 -13.61 2.44 -8.99
CA PRO A 107 -14.55 1.95 -8.00
C PRO A 107 -14.66 0.41 -7.96
N GLU A 108 -14.51 -0.24 -9.11
CA GLU A 108 -14.60 -1.70 -9.24
C GLU A 108 -13.44 -2.42 -8.53
N LEU A 109 -12.21 -1.90 -8.67
CA LEU A 109 -11.05 -2.44 -7.95
C LEU A 109 -11.18 -2.20 -6.45
N ALA A 110 -11.58 -0.99 -6.05
CA ALA A 110 -11.80 -0.67 -4.64
C ALA A 110 -12.86 -1.59 -4.01
N GLN A 111 -13.96 -1.84 -4.72
CA GLN A 111 -15.01 -2.74 -4.27
C GLN A 111 -14.55 -4.20 -4.22
N ALA A 112 -13.84 -4.69 -5.25
CA ALA A 112 -13.32 -6.05 -5.28
C ALA A 112 -12.35 -6.29 -4.11
N TYR A 113 -11.42 -5.35 -3.88
CA TYR A 113 -10.50 -5.40 -2.75
C TYR A 113 -11.24 -5.39 -1.42
N LYS A 114 -12.22 -4.49 -1.24
CA LYS A 114 -12.98 -4.41 0.01
C LYS A 114 -13.73 -5.70 0.30
N THR A 115 -14.30 -6.34 -0.72
CA THR A 115 -14.96 -7.65 -0.57
C THR A 115 -13.94 -8.73 -0.17
N ALA A 116 -12.79 -8.83 -0.85
CA ALA A 116 -11.76 -9.81 -0.50
C ALA A 116 -11.18 -9.57 0.91
N ALA A 117 -11.02 -8.31 1.32
CA ALA A 117 -10.42 -7.91 2.59
C ALA A 117 -11.39 -7.86 3.77
N GLU A 118 -12.71 -7.98 3.55
CA GLU A 118 -13.74 -7.79 4.58
C GLU A 118 -13.48 -8.60 5.87
N PRO A 119 -13.15 -9.90 5.82
CA PRO A 119 -12.88 -10.68 7.02
C PRO A 119 -11.72 -10.12 7.87
N PHE A 120 -10.70 -9.57 7.22
CA PHE A 120 -9.52 -8.98 7.87
C PHE A 120 -9.82 -7.59 8.40
N LEU A 121 -10.53 -6.77 7.61
CA LEU A 121 -10.94 -5.42 8.01
C LEU A 121 -11.85 -5.46 9.25
N ASP A 122 -12.74 -6.43 9.36
CA ASP A 122 -13.58 -6.64 10.55
C ASP A 122 -12.74 -6.91 11.81
N VAL A 123 -11.73 -7.78 11.70
CA VAL A 123 -10.81 -8.10 12.80
C VAL A 123 -10.00 -6.88 13.19
N ILE A 124 -9.40 -6.19 12.21
CA ILE A 124 -8.65 -4.94 12.40
C ILE A 124 -9.51 -3.90 13.10
N GLN A 125 -10.73 -3.66 12.62
CA GLN A 125 -11.65 -2.65 13.15
C GLN A 125 -12.07 -2.97 14.59
N SER A 126 -12.38 -4.23 14.88
CA SER A 126 -12.80 -4.66 16.22
C SER A 126 -11.69 -4.45 17.26
N HIS A 127 -10.45 -4.79 16.93
CA HIS A 127 -9.31 -4.59 17.82
C HIS A 127 -8.89 -3.13 17.91
N ALA A 128 -8.92 -2.39 16.78
CA ALA A 128 -8.62 -0.96 16.76
C ALA A 128 -9.58 -0.13 17.63
N ALA A 129 -10.84 -0.58 17.80
CA ALA A 129 -11.80 0.08 18.67
C ALA A 129 -11.45 -0.03 20.16
N ALA A 130 -10.77 -1.11 20.57
CA ALA A 130 -10.32 -1.34 21.94
C ALA A 130 -8.94 -0.70 22.22
N GLY A 131 -8.03 -0.76 21.23
CA GLY A 131 -6.67 -0.26 21.35
C GLY A 131 -6.05 -0.01 19.98
N PRO A 132 -6.20 1.18 19.38
CA PRO A 132 -5.74 1.44 18.00
C PRO A 132 -4.21 1.44 17.85
N THR A 133 -3.47 1.57 18.96
CA THR A 133 -2.01 1.56 19.01
C THR A 133 -1.47 0.36 19.80
N ALA A 134 -2.26 -0.72 19.90
CA ALA A 134 -1.85 -1.94 20.61
C ALA A 134 -0.63 -2.58 19.92
N THR A 135 0.31 -3.10 20.71
CA THR A 135 1.56 -3.70 20.19
C THR A 135 1.97 -4.95 20.98
N GLY A 136 2.84 -5.77 20.37
CA GLY A 136 3.40 -6.95 21.02
C GLY A 136 2.30 -7.92 21.50
N LYS A 137 2.35 -8.30 22.78
CA LYS A 137 1.40 -9.26 23.38
C LYS A 137 -0.05 -8.78 23.41
N GLU A 138 -0.28 -7.47 23.29
CA GLU A 138 -1.64 -6.92 23.22
C GLU A 138 -2.35 -7.33 21.91
N LEU A 139 -1.61 -7.84 20.93
CA LEU A 139 -2.11 -8.30 19.65
C LEU A 139 -2.30 -9.83 19.58
N ASP A 140 -2.08 -10.59 20.66
CA ASP A 140 -2.20 -12.07 20.62
C ASP A 140 -3.61 -12.51 20.14
N GLU A 141 -4.67 -11.89 20.66
CA GLU A 141 -6.06 -12.16 20.24
C GLU A 141 -6.32 -11.67 18.81
N PHE A 142 -5.69 -10.56 18.42
CA PHE A 142 -5.77 -10.04 17.05
C PHE A 142 -5.21 -11.05 16.05
N TRP A 143 -4.01 -11.60 16.31
CA TRP A 143 -3.38 -12.55 15.41
C TRP A 143 -4.17 -13.86 15.28
N VAL A 144 -4.75 -14.36 16.38
CA VAL A 144 -5.67 -15.52 16.32
C VAL A 144 -6.88 -15.22 15.44
N GLY A 145 -7.51 -14.06 15.61
CA GLY A 145 -8.64 -13.65 14.78
C GLY A 145 -8.26 -13.41 13.32
N PHE A 146 -7.06 -12.89 13.09
CA PHE A 146 -6.51 -12.59 11.77
C PHE A 146 -6.20 -13.88 10.99
N GLU A 147 -5.61 -14.88 11.64
CA GLU A 147 -5.40 -16.21 11.05
C GLU A 147 -6.75 -16.86 10.69
N ALA A 148 -7.75 -16.79 11.57
CA ALA A 148 -9.09 -17.30 11.30
C ALA A 148 -9.86 -16.52 10.22
N ALA A 149 -9.39 -15.33 9.82
CA ALA A 149 -9.98 -14.56 8.73
C ALA A 149 -9.70 -15.19 7.36
N PHE A 150 -8.60 -15.94 7.20
CA PHE A 150 -8.29 -16.67 5.97
C PHE A 150 -9.33 -17.74 5.64
N ASP A 151 -9.96 -18.37 6.64
CA ASP A 151 -11.04 -19.35 6.42
C ASP A 151 -12.31 -18.73 5.81
N ARG A 152 -12.42 -17.39 5.82
CA ARG A 152 -13.57 -16.62 5.31
C ARG A 152 -13.20 -15.74 4.12
N PHE A 153 -11.97 -15.85 3.62
CA PHE A 153 -11.47 -15.07 2.50
C PHE A 153 -12.26 -15.35 1.22
N ASP A 154 -12.68 -14.28 0.54
CA ASP A 154 -13.43 -14.38 -0.72
C ASP A 154 -12.45 -14.60 -1.90
N GLU A 155 -12.20 -15.87 -2.20
CA GLU A 155 -11.34 -16.30 -3.31
C GLU A 155 -11.82 -15.77 -4.68
N ASP A 156 -13.13 -15.64 -4.89
CA ASP A 156 -13.69 -15.15 -6.15
C ASP A 156 -13.41 -13.65 -6.35
N ALA A 157 -13.54 -12.85 -5.29
CA ALA A 157 -13.19 -11.44 -5.29
C ALA A 157 -11.68 -11.25 -5.48
N ALA A 158 -10.87 -12.04 -4.79
CA ALA A 158 -9.41 -12.04 -4.96
C ALA A 158 -9.00 -12.41 -6.39
N ASN A 159 -9.59 -13.45 -6.95
CA ASN A 159 -9.30 -13.87 -8.32
C ASN A 159 -9.61 -12.78 -9.35
N LYS A 160 -10.66 -11.97 -9.17
CA LYS A 160 -10.93 -10.81 -10.06
C LYS A 160 -9.80 -9.78 -10.03
N ILE A 161 -9.23 -9.53 -8.86
CA ILE A 161 -8.09 -8.62 -8.68
C ILE A 161 -6.87 -9.20 -9.39
N GLU A 162 -6.57 -10.48 -9.17
CA GLU A 162 -5.42 -11.15 -9.77
C GLU A 162 -5.53 -11.24 -11.30
N VAL A 163 -6.72 -11.57 -11.84
CA VAL A 163 -6.97 -11.57 -13.29
C VAL A 163 -6.66 -10.21 -13.89
N ALA A 164 -7.08 -9.11 -13.24
CA ALA A 164 -6.76 -7.77 -13.73
C ALA A 164 -5.26 -7.44 -13.63
N LEU A 165 -4.58 -7.90 -12.58
CA LEU A 165 -3.14 -7.63 -12.38
C LEU A 165 -2.25 -8.41 -13.35
N TYR A 166 -2.65 -9.63 -13.70
CA TYR A 166 -1.92 -10.52 -14.61
C TYR A 166 -2.39 -10.44 -16.06
N ASP A 167 -3.31 -9.53 -16.37
CA ASP A 167 -3.77 -9.33 -17.74
C ASP A 167 -2.60 -8.91 -18.65
N ALA A 168 -2.48 -9.56 -19.80
CA ALA A 168 -1.36 -9.36 -20.72
C ALA A 168 -1.36 -7.96 -21.39
N GLY A 169 -2.50 -7.27 -21.39
CA GLY A 169 -2.64 -5.89 -21.88
C GLY A 169 -2.54 -4.84 -20.76
N ARG A 170 -2.23 -5.23 -19.52
CA ARG A 170 -2.17 -4.30 -18.39
C ARG A 170 -1.21 -3.13 -18.64
N ASP A 171 -0.11 -3.33 -19.36
CA ASP A 171 0.96 -2.33 -19.46
C ASP A 171 0.60 -1.08 -20.28
N ASP A 172 -0.50 -1.11 -21.04
CA ASP A 172 -0.97 0.02 -21.87
C ASP A 172 -2.50 0.22 -21.91
N ASP A 173 -3.27 -0.64 -21.25
CA ASP A 173 -4.74 -0.54 -21.20
C ASP A 173 -5.23 0.44 -20.12
N THR A 174 -5.74 1.60 -20.56
CA THR A 174 -6.40 2.59 -19.67
C THR A 174 -7.64 2.04 -18.97
N GLU A 175 -8.25 0.97 -19.51
CA GLU A 175 -9.36 0.31 -18.86
C GLU A 175 -8.95 -0.66 -17.75
N ASN A 176 -7.72 -1.16 -17.78
CA ASN A 176 -7.16 -2.00 -16.72
C ASN A 176 -7.12 -1.25 -15.38
N TRP A 177 -7.54 -1.94 -14.32
CA TRP A 177 -7.65 -1.36 -12.99
C TRP A 177 -6.32 -0.92 -12.40
N PHE A 178 -5.27 -1.72 -12.59
CA PHE A 178 -3.95 -1.45 -12.03
C PHE A 178 -3.22 -0.40 -12.85
N PHE A 179 -3.29 -0.47 -14.18
CA PHE A 179 -2.73 0.58 -15.03
C PHE A 179 -3.27 1.96 -14.67
N ALA A 180 -4.61 2.08 -14.56
CA ALA A 180 -5.25 3.35 -14.22
C ALA A 180 -4.86 3.86 -12.83
N LEU A 181 -4.69 2.98 -11.83
CA LEU A 181 -4.18 3.34 -10.51
C LEU A 181 -2.74 3.82 -10.60
N GLU A 182 -1.87 3.05 -11.25
CA GLU A 182 -0.44 3.29 -11.34
C GLU A 182 -0.12 4.59 -12.08
N VAL A 183 -0.82 4.90 -13.17
CA VAL A 183 -0.72 6.20 -13.87
C VAL A 183 -1.03 7.36 -12.92
N ARG A 184 -2.18 7.30 -12.21
CA ARG A 184 -2.59 8.38 -11.30
C ARG A 184 -1.59 8.59 -10.16
N VAL A 185 -1.07 7.50 -9.60
CA VAL A 185 -0.07 7.56 -8.53
C VAL A 185 1.26 8.09 -9.06
N LEU A 186 1.70 7.65 -10.24
CA LEU A 186 2.93 8.12 -10.87
C LEU A 186 2.88 9.63 -11.14
N ASP A 187 1.79 10.12 -11.74
CA ASP A 187 1.58 11.55 -11.99
C ASP A 187 1.70 12.35 -10.68
N PHE A 188 1.03 11.89 -9.61
CA PHE A 188 1.15 12.53 -8.30
C PHE A 188 2.59 12.56 -7.79
N VAL A 189 3.31 11.44 -7.87
CA VAL A 189 4.70 11.33 -7.39
C VAL A 189 5.61 12.29 -8.14
N LEU A 190 5.46 12.40 -9.46
CA LEU A 190 6.29 13.26 -10.31
C LEU A 190 6.00 14.75 -10.09
N GLU A 191 4.74 15.11 -9.89
CA GLU A 191 4.32 16.50 -9.65
C GLU A 191 4.61 16.97 -8.21
N ASN A 192 4.67 16.05 -7.24
CA ASN A 192 4.72 16.38 -5.81
C ASN A 192 6.03 15.93 -5.14
N ARG A 193 7.17 16.14 -5.79
CA ARG A 193 8.50 15.74 -5.27
C ARG A 193 8.83 16.27 -3.88
N GLY A 194 8.24 17.38 -3.46
CA GLY A 194 8.39 17.92 -2.09
C GLY A 194 7.88 16.98 -0.98
N HIS A 195 7.13 15.94 -1.33
CA HIS A 195 6.72 14.89 -0.40
C HIS A 195 7.85 13.89 -0.11
N PHE A 196 8.92 13.88 -0.92
CA PHE A 196 10.00 12.91 -0.83
C PHE A 196 11.36 13.57 -0.63
N GLN A 197 11.52 14.82 -1.08
CA GLN A 197 12.78 15.55 -1.10
C GLN A 197 12.76 16.74 -0.15
N GLN A 198 13.92 17.06 0.43
CA GLN A 198 14.09 18.23 1.29
C GLN A 198 13.82 19.55 0.52
N SER A 199 13.17 20.49 1.20
CA SER A 199 13.03 21.87 0.73
C SER A 199 14.33 22.65 0.90
N VAL A 200 14.53 23.68 0.05
CA VAL A 200 15.65 24.64 0.15
C VAL A 200 15.64 25.39 1.48
#